data_AF-A0A3B8LWS5-F1
#
_entry.id   AF-A0A3B8LWS5-F1
#
_cell.length_a   1.000
_cell.length_b   1.000
_cell.length_c   1.000
_cell.angle_alpha   90.00
_cell.angle_beta   90.00
_cell.angle_gamma   90.00
#
_symmetry.space_group_name_H-M   'P 1'
#
loop_
_entity.id
_entity.type
_entity.pdbx_description
1 polymer ?
#
loop_
_entity_poly.entity_id
_entity_poly.type
_entity_poly.pdbx_seq_one_letter_code
_entity_poly.pdbx_strand_id
1 'polypeptide(L)'
;MGQHYIAFDIETAKIIDGPVGDLKSHRPLGITCAATFSSNEDEPRTWHGKTAEGTPSPQMTTEEVGELVRFLVDASSNGATILTWNGLGFDFDILAEESGMPEECKQLARHHVDMMFHVFCQLGYPIG
;
A
#
# COMPACT_ATOMS: atom_id res chain seq x y z
N MET A 1 -23.74 5.20 12.95
CA MET A 1 -22.31 5.58 12.90
C MET A 1 -21.86 5.42 11.47
N GLY A 2 -21.14 6.39 10.90
CA GLY A 2 -20.59 6.26 9.55
C GLY A 2 -19.57 5.13 9.48
N GLN A 3 -19.39 4.56 8.29
CA GLN A 3 -18.38 3.53 8.06
C GLN A 3 -16.99 4.18 8.12
N HIS A 4 -16.08 3.64 8.92
CA HIS A 4 -14.71 4.15 9.07
C HIS A 4 -13.82 3.51 8.01
N TYR A 5 -13.20 4.34 7.17
CA TYR A 5 -12.29 3.89 6.12
C TYR A 5 -10.87 4.37 6.38
N ILE A 6 -9.90 3.55 6.00
CA ILE A 6 -8.51 3.97 5.85
C ILE A 6 -8.08 3.65 4.42
N ALA A 7 -7.89 4.70 3.64
CA ALA A 7 -7.30 4.60 2.30
C ALA A 7 -5.78 4.49 2.42
N PHE A 8 -5.12 3.71 1.57
CA PHE A 8 -3.67 3.76 1.44
C PHE A 8 -3.21 3.51 -0.01
N ASP A 9 -1.99 3.96 -0.30
CA ASP A 9 -1.30 3.83 -1.59
C ASP A 9 0.23 3.82 -1.35
N ILE A 10 0.99 3.17 -2.24
CA ILE A 10 2.45 3.05 -2.17
C ILE A 10 3.14 3.50 -3.46
N GLU A 11 4.38 3.98 -3.33
CA GLU A 11 5.24 4.33 -4.47
C GLU A 11 6.51 3.49 -4.46
N THR A 12 6.84 2.83 -5.58
CA THR A 12 8.01 1.93 -5.66
C THR A 12 9.34 2.69 -5.74
N ALA A 13 10.43 2.06 -5.29
CA ALA A 13 11.76 2.71 -5.23
C ALA A 13 12.69 2.42 -6.39
N LYS A 14 12.54 1.25 -7.03
CA LYS A 14 13.47 0.81 -8.07
C LYS A 14 13.36 1.68 -9.32
N ILE A 15 14.49 2.26 -9.73
CA ILE A 15 14.65 2.92 -11.03
C ILE A 15 14.93 1.85 -12.09
N ILE A 16 14.14 1.84 -13.17
CA ILE A 16 14.25 0.89 -14.27
C ILE A 16 14.59 1.67 -15.53
N ASP A 17 15.74 1.37 -16.13
CA ASP A 17 16.18 1.99 -17.38
C ASP A 17 15.49 1.36 -18.59
N GLY A 18 15.02 2.19 -19.52
CA GLY A 18 14.42 1.74 -20.78
C GLY A 18 12.94 1.31 -20.67
N PRO A 19 12.39 0.62 -21.69
CA PRO A 19 11.00 0.17 -21.67
C PRO A 19 10.76 -0.85 -20.54
N VAL A 20 9.83 -0.53 -19.63
CA VAL A 20 9.59 -1.31 -18.40
C VAL A 20 8.90 -2.65 -18.67
N GLY A 21 7.89 -2.68 -19.55
CA GLY A 21 7.05 -3.86 -19.76
C GLY A 21 6.28 -4.22 -18.49
N ASP A 22 6.32 -5.48 -18.07
CA ASP A 22 5.75 -5.90 -16.78
C ASP A 22 6.65 -5.44 -15.62
N LEU A 23 6.16 -4.46 -14.85
CA LEU A 23 6.86 -3.91 -13.69
C LEU A 23 7.25 -5.01 -12.69
N LYS A 24 6.40 -6.01 -12.47
CA LYS A 24 6.62 -7.10 -11.51
C LYS A 24 7.76 -8.04 -11.90
N SER A 25 8.20 -8.03 -13.17
CA SER A 25 9.37 -8.79 -13.62
C SER A 25 10.70 -8.22 -13.11
N HIS A 26 10.70 -6.98 -12.59
CA HIS A 26 11.88 -6.28 -12.08
C HIS A 26 12.03 -6.35 -10.56
N ARG A 27 11.31 -7.25 -9.88
CA ARG A 27 11.35 -7.39 -8.41
C ARG A 27 12.75 -7.68 -7.83
N PRO A 28 13.00 -7.33 -6.54
CA PRO A 28 12.11 -6.59 -5.64
C PRO A 28 12.00 -5.12 -6.06
N LEU A 29 10.84 -4.49 -5.90
CA LEU A 29 10.63 -3.12 -6.39
C LEU A 29 11.04 -2.06 -5.37
N GLY A 30 11.12 -2.42 -4.09
CA GLY A 30 11.26 -1.44 -3.01
C GLY A 30 10.04 -0.53 -2.89
N ILE A 31 9.91 0.13 -1.73
CA ILE A 31 8.93 1.19 -1.52
C ILE A 31 9.68 2.46 -1.14
N THR A 32 9.48 3.55 -1.87
CA THR A 32 10.04 4.88 -1.55
C THR A 32 9.26 5.50 -0.39
N CYS A 33 7.93 5.50 -0.53
CA CYS A 33 7.01 6.07 0.44
C CYS A 33 5.62 5.45 0.29
N ALA A 34 4.76 5.75 1.25
CA ALA A 34 3.34 5.45 1.22
C ALA A 34 2.56 6.56 1.95
N ALA A 35 1.25 6.60 1.74
CA ALA A 35 0.35 7.44 2.50
C ALA A 35 -0.86 6.63 2.98
N THR A 36 -1.35 6.94 4.16
CA THR A 36 -2.62 6.44 4.68
C THR A 36 -3.51 7.60 5.05
N PHE A 37 -4.80 7.54 4.72
CA PHE A 37 -5.76 8.59 5.05
C PHE A 37 -7.02 8.01 5.68
N SER A 38 -7.30 8.44 6.91
CA SER A 38 -8.46 8.00 7.70
C SER A 38 -9.65 8.90 7.42
N SER A 39 -10.84 8.32 7.25
CA SER A 39 -12.08 9.10 7.10
C SER A 39 -12.47 9.90 8.35
N ASN A 40 -11.73 9.73 9.45
CA ASN A 40 -11.94 10.42 10.72
C ASN A 40 -10.86 11.48 11.00
N GLU A 41 -9.92 11.68 10.07
CA GLU A 41 -8.82 12.65 10.19
C GLU A 41 -8.89 13.66 9.04
N ASP A 42 -8.36 14.86 9.27
CA ASP A 42 -8.35 15.93 8.26
C ASP A 42 -7.10 15.87 7.36
N GLU A 43 -6.05 15.15 7.78
CA GLU A 43 -4.76 15.09 7.10
C GLU A 43 -4.29 13.63 6.94
N PRO A 44 -3.54 13.32 5.86
CA PRO A 44 -2.96 11.99 5.69
C PRO A 44 -1.76 11.78 6.63
N ARG A 45 -1.57 10.54 7.06
CA ARG A 45 -0.31 10.07 7.62
C ARG A 45 0.61 9.60 6.50
N THR A 46 1.83 10.12 6.47
CA THR A 46 2.86 9.74 5.49
C THR A 46 3.84 8.74 6.08
N TRP A 47 4.31 7.82 5.25
CA TRP A 47 5.29 6.79 5.57
C TRP A 47 6.45 6.92 4.60
N HIS A 48 7.65 7.09 5.10
CA HIS A 48 8.86 7.14 4.27
C HIS A 48 10.06 6.81 5.14
N GLY A 49 11.10 6.23 4.52
CA GLY A 49 12.33 5.94 5.24
C GLY A 49 13.06 7.23 5.61
N LYS A 50 13.96 7.16 6.59
CA LYS A 50 14.84 8.28 6.96
C LYS A 50 16.31 7.88 6.94
N THR A 51 17.18 8.77 6.47
CA THR A 51 18.63 8.61 6.60
C THR A 51 19.07 8.86 8.05
N ALA A 52 20.36 8.62 8.35
CA ALA A 52 20.93 8.91 9.67
C ALA A 52 20.83 10.41 10.06
N GLU A 53 20.75 11.30 9.06
CA GLU A 53 20.58 12.74 9.21
C GLU A 53 19.11 13.17 9.34
N GLY A 54 18.17 12.21 9.30
CA GLY A 54 16.73 12.46 9.45
C GLY A 54 16.02 12.97 8.20
N THR A 55 16.69 12.99 7.04
CA THR A 55 16.09 13.34 5.74
C THR A 55 15.43 12.11 5.09
N PRO A 56 14.51 12.28 4.11
CA PRO A 56 13.91 11.14 3.44
C PRO A 56 14.95 10.21 2.78
N SER A 57 14.83 8.91 3.06
CA SER A 57 15.59 7.84 2.40
C SER A 57 14.99 7.56 1.03
N PRO A 58 15.79 7.19 0.01
CA PRO A 58 15.27 6.78 -1.30
C PRO A 58 14.42 5.49 -1.25
N GLN A 59 14.54 4.70 -0.18
CA GLN A 59 13.77 3.48 0.01
C GLN A 59 13.53 3.23 1.50
N MET A 60 12.32 2.79 1.83
CA MET A 60 11.93 2.28 3.14
C MET A 60 12.61 0.93 3.42
N THR A 61 13.07 0.75 4.64
CA THR A 61 13.56 -0.54 5.13
C THR A 61 12.40 -1.52 5.36
N THR A 62 12.71 -2.81 5.43
CA THR A 62 11.71 -3.85 5.75
C THR A 62 10.95 -3.57 7.04
N GLU A 63 11.62 -3.02 8.07
CA GLU A 63 10.96 -2.67 9.33
C GLU A 63 9.99 -1.49 9.15
N GLU A 64 10.39 -0.45 8.43
CA GLU A 64 9.52 0.71 8.14
C GLU A 64 8.29 0.31 7.31
N VAL A 65 8.44 -0.61 6.35
CA VAL A 65 7.28 -1.17 5.61
C VAL A 65 6.44 -2.05 6.55
N GLY A 66 7.08 -2.81 7.43
CA GLY A 66 6.40 -3.60 8.47
C GLY A 66 5.56 -2.74 9.42
N GLU A 67 6.03 -1.55 9.79
CA GLU A 67 5.26 -0.59 10.59
C GLU A 67 3.97 -0.14 9.88
N LEU A 68 4.02 0.11 8.57
CA LEU A 68 2.83 0.39 7.77
C LEU A 68 1.86 -0.80 7.77
N VAL A 69 2.34 -2.02 7.54
CA VAL A 69 1.49 -3.22 7.55
C VAL A 69 0.83 -3.42 8.92
N ARG A 70 1.59 -3.30 10.01
CA ARG A 70 1.04 -3.41 11.38
C ARG A 70 -0.02 -2.33 11.66
N PHE A 71 0.20 -1.10 11.20
CA PHE A 71 -0.81 -0.05 11.31
C PHE A 71 -2.11 -0.42 10.57
N LEU A 72 -2.02 -0.97 9.35
CA LEU A 72 -3.20 -1.41 8.60
C LEU A 72 -3.92 -2.59 9.29
N VAL A 73 -3.16 -3.53 9.88
CA VAL A 73 -3.70 -4.64 10.68
C VAL A 73 -4.43 -4.11 11.91
N ASP A 74 -3.82 -3.20 12.66
CA ASP A 74 -4.41 -2.59 13.85
C ASP A 74 -5.67 -1.80 13.49
N ALA A 75 -5.61 -1.00 12.43
CA ALA A 75 -6.76 -0.28 11.89
C ALA A 75 -7.93 -1.22 11.55
N SER A 76 -7.65 -2.28 10.79
CA SER A 76 -8.66 -3.27 10.41
C SER A 76 -9.23 -3.99 11.63
N SER A 77 -8.39 -4.35 12.61
CA SER A 77 -8.81 -5.01 13.85
C SER A 77 -9.68 -4.10 14.73
N ASN A 78 -9.49 -2.78 14.61
CA ASN A 78 -10.32 -1.76 15.27
C ASN A 78 -11.57 -1.37 14.46
N GLY A 79 -11.89 -2.11 13.40
CA GLY A 79 -13.13 -1.97 12.64
C GLY A 79 -13.06 -1.02 11.44
N ALA A 80 -11.87 -0.50 11.10
CA ALA A 80 -11.70 0.24 9.86
C ALA A 80 -11.80 -0.70 8.65
N THR A 81 -12.41 -0.23 7.57
CA THR A 81 -12.34 -0.89 6.26
C THR A 81 -11.18 -0.30 5.48
N ILE A 82 -10.20 -1.13 5.11
CA ILE A 82 -9.10 -0.70 4.25
C ILE A 82 -9.61 -0.46 2.84
N LEU A 83 -9.15 0.63 2.21
CA LEU A 83 -9.55 1.04 0.87
C LEU A 83 -8.31 1.30 0.00
N THR A 84 -8.31 0.83 -1.23
CA THR A 84 -7.19 1.00 -2.17
C THR A 84 -7.68 1.33 -3.57
N TRP A 85 -6.76 1.74 -4.44
CA TRP A 85 -6.93 1.75 -5.89
C TRP A 85 -5.97 0.73 -6.50
N ASN A 86 -6.48 -0.42 -6.98
CA ASN A 86 -5.66 -1.52 -7.50
C ASN A 86 -4.74 -2.20 -6.45
N GLY A 87 -5.04 -2.06 -5.17
CA GLY A 87 -4.27 -2.70 -4.11
C GLY A 87 -4.25 -4.22 -4.18
N LEU A 88 -5.34 -4.83 -4.67
CA LEU A 88 -5.40 -6.28 -4.90
C LEU A 88 -4.48 -6.71 -6.04
N GLY A 89 -4.36 -5.87 -7.07
CA GLY A 89 -3.53 -6.13 -8.24
C GLY A 89 -2.05 -5.81 -8.01
N PHE A 90 -1.73 -4.94 -7.04
CA PHE A 90 -0.38 -4.39 -6.89
C PHE A 90 0.07 -4.26 -5.43
N ASP A 91 -0.51 -3.37 -4.64
CA ASP A 91 0.05 -2.88 -3.39
C ASP A 91 0.31 -3.97 -2.35
N PHE A 92 -0.67 -4.86 -2.10
CA PHE A 92 -0.50 -5.91 -1.08
C PHE A 92 0.57 -6.94 -1.44
N ASP A 93 0.79 -7.17 -2.74
CA ASP A 93 1.83 -8.06 -3.25
C ASP A 93 3.23 -7.47 -2.97
N ILE A 94 3.39 -6.16 -3.20
CA ILE A 94 4.63 -5.44 -2.91
C ILE A 94 4.83 -5.28 -1.40
N LEU A 95 3.80 -4.92 -0.63
CA LEU A 95 3.88 -4.86 0.82
C LEU A 95 4.29 -6.21 1.41
N ALA A 96 3.73 -7.32 0.94
CA ALA A 96 4.08 -8.66 1.41
C ALA A 96 5.56 -8.99 1.20
N GLU A 97 6.10 -8.67 0.02
CA GLU A 97 7.52 -8.87 -0.32
C GLU A 97 8.43 -7.97 0.52
N GLU A 98 8.14 -6.67 0.58
CA GLU A 98 9.03 -5.66 1.17
C GLU A 98 8.99 -5.63 2.71
N SER A 99 7.86 -6.02 3.33
CA SER A 99 7.73 -6.14 4.79
C SER A 99 8.11 -7.53 5.33
N GLY A 100 8.10 -8.56 4.49
CA GLY A 100 8.18 -9.95 4.95
C GLY A 100 6.94 -10.42 5.73
N MET A 101 5.78 -9.76 5.57
CA MET A 101 4.52 -10.06 6.27
C MET A 101 3.42 -10.56 5.31
N PRO A 102 3.62 -11.69 4.61
CA PRO A 102 2.71 -12.14 3.56
C PRO A 102 1.36 -12.62 4.07
N GLU A 103 1.28 -13.12 5.31
CA GLU A 103 0.00 -13.61 5.85
C GLU A 103 -0.90 -12.43 6.22
N GLU A 104 -0.35 -11.42 6.88
CA GLU A 104 -1.03 -10.18 7.24
C GLU A 104 -1.54 -9.46 5.98
N CYS A 105 -0.70 -9.32 4.95
CA CYS A 105 -1.10 -8.70 3.69
C CYS A 105 -2.23 -9.47 2.99
N LYS A 106 -2.23 -10.82 3.03
CA LYS A 106 -3.35 -11.62 2.49
C LYS A 106 -4.63 -11.40 3.27
N GLN A 107 -4.57 -11.34 4.61
CA GLN A 107 -5.75 -11.08 5.44
C GLN A 107 -6.32 -9.68 5.15
N LEU A 108 -5.46 -8.66 5.06
CA LEU A 108 -5.87 -7.31 4.65
C LEU A 108 -6.50 -7.32 3.25
N ALA A 109 -5.84 -7.94 2.27
CA ALA A 109 -6.34 -8.06 0.91
C ALA A 109 -7.69 -8.80 0.81
N ARG A 110 -7.96 -9.75 1.70
CA ARG A 110 -9.23 -10.49 1.73
C ARG A 110 -10.41 -9.61 2.16
N HIS A 111 -10.17 -8.61 3.01
CA HIS A 111 -11.22 -7.84 3.68
C HIS A 111 -11.29 -6.38 3.25
N HIS A 112 -10.33 -5.89 2.46
CA HIS A 112 -10.34 -4.53 1.93
C HIS A 112 -11.36 -4.31 0.79
N VAL A 113 -11.58 -3.04 0.47
CA VAL A 113 -12.29 -2.57 -0.74
C VAL A 113 -11.25 -2.08 -1.75
N ASP A 114 -11.22 -2.72 -2.93
CA ASP A 114 -10.45 -2.22 -4.07
C ASP A 114 -11.37 -1.44 -5.02
N MET A 115 -11.11 -0.14 -5.15
CA MET A 115 -11.91 0.75 -5.99
C MET A 115 -11.75 0.48 -7.48
N MET A 116 -10.56 0.04 -7.94
CA MET A 116 -10.38 -0.34 -9.35
C MET A 116 -11.17 -1.61 -9.66
N PHE A 117 -11.19 -2.59 -8.74
CA PHE A 117 -12.04 -3.78 -8.91
C PHE A 117 -13.52 -3.43 -8.92
N HIS A 118 -13.96 -2.47 -8.09
CA HIS A 118 -15.33 -1.97 -8.13
C HIS A 118 -15.68 -1.36 -9.50
N VAL A 119 -14.80 -0.52 -10.04
CA VAL A 119 -14.96 0.06 -11.39
C VAL A 119 -15.01 -1.03 -12.45
N PHE A 120 -14.13 -2.04 -12.38
CA PHE A 120 -14.16 -3.19 -13.29
C PHE A 120 -15.52 -3.90 -13.27
N CYS A 121 -16.09 -4.11 -12.09
CA CYS A 121 -17.40 -4.76 -11.95
C CYS A 121 -18.53 -3.94 -12.59
N GLN A 122 -18.40 -2.61 -12.66
CA GLN A 122 -19.40 -1.73 -13.26
C GLN A 122 -19.23 -1.54 -14.77
N LEU A 123 -17.98 -1.38 -15.22
CA LEU A 123 -17.67 -0.99 -16.60
C LEU A 123 -17.23 -2.16 -17.48
N GLY A 124 -16.80 -3.28 -16.88
CA GLY A 124 -16.20 -4.42 -17.57
C GLY A 124 -14.71 -4.25 -17.91
N TYR A 125 -14.08 -3.15 -17.45
CA TYR A 125 -12.64 -2.88 -17.64
C TYR A 125 -12.10 -2.01 -16.49
N PRO A 126 -10.81 -2.13 -16.14
CA PRO A 126 -10.18 -1.26 -15.14
C PRO A 126 -9.88 0.13 -15.74
N ILE A 127 -9.71 1.13 -14.88
CA ILE A 127 -9.22 2.46 -15.27
C ILE A 127 -7.86 2.65 -14.61
N GLY A 128 -6.83 2.98 -15.39
CA GLY A 128 -5.46 3.19 -14.94
C GLY A 128 -4.60 3.74 -16.06
#